data_AF-A0A7V7DUV0-F1
#
_entry.id   AF-A0A7V7DUV0-F1
#
_cell.length_a   1.000
_cell.length_b   1.000
_cell.length_c   1.000
_cell.angle_alpha   90.00
_cell.angle_beta   90.00
_cell.angle_gamma   90.00
#
_symmetry.space_group_name_H-M   'P 1'
#
loop_
_entity.id
_entity.type
_entity.pdbx_description
1 polymer ?
#
loop_
_entity_poly.entity_id
_entity_poly.type
_entity_poly.pdbx_seq_one_letter_code
_entity_poly.pdbx_strand_id
1 'polypeptide(L)'
;MISIYESERLCQLIRNKNNGATLDVQNNLLCFNGDSQEIEISEDTKRNYEGRQENINILPRLLRKFEENKAFEVHLQAYITKNIGTSSNENMNNLILNGATLEWLGNEVSCSVGMQKIDVLLSATQNEQKTLIPIELKCVPADESNLKQFQRYIEWLRQYYIPNRPCDIQPILLTRKSNNLTDSLINLIKDFNEDNKHDCKNLKFIVFDVRSDDLHFEELKFGR
;
A
#
# COMPACT_ATOMS: atom_id res chain seq x y z
N MET A 1 9.65 -2.55 -8.55
CA MET A 1 8.32 -3.21 -8.47
C MET A 1 8.08 -3.91 -9.80
N ILE A 2 7.44 -5.07 -9.78
CA ILE A 2 6.85 -5.70 -10.97
C ILE A 2 5.34 -5.46 -10.85
N SER A 3 4.74 -4.75 -11.79
CA SER A 3 3.29 -4.57 -11.85
C SER A 3 2.57 -5.90 -12.09
N ILE A 4 1.25 -5.96 -11.86
CA ILE A 4 0.53 -7.21 -12.10
C ILE A 4 0.61 -7.63 -13.57
N TYR A 5 0.49 -6.67 -14.49
CA TYR A 5 0.63 -6.94 -15.93
C TYR A 5 2.01 -7.54 -16.26
N GLU A 6 3.09 -6.99 -15.69
CA GLU A 6 4.44 -7.53 -15.90
C GLU A 6 4.61 -8.91 -15.29
N SER A 7 4.01 -9.16 -14.12
CA SER A 7 4.01 -10.48 -13.47
C SER A 7 3.28 -11.51 -14.34
N GLU A 8 2.08 -11.19 -14.81
CA GLU A 8 1.29 -12.03 -15.73
C GLU A 8 2.07 -12.32 -17.02
N ARG A 9 2.69 -11.30 -17.61
CA ARG A 9 3.53 -11.43 -18.80
C ARG A 9 4.73 -12.34 -18.55
N LEU A 10 5.45 -12.17 -17.43
CA LEU A 10 6.58 -13.04 -17.06
C LEU A 10 6.13 -14.49 -16.87
N CYS A 11 5.02 -14.72 -16.16
CA CYS A 11 4.45 -16.05 -16.01
C CYS A 11 4.10 -16.67 -17.37
N GLN A 12 3.54 -15.89 -18.29
CA GLN A 12 3.22 -16.38 -19.63
C GLN A 12 4.47 -16.73 -20.44
N LEU A 13 5.52 -15.90 -20.36
CA LEU A 13 6.81 -16.17 -21.01
C LEU A 13 7.42 -17.47 -20.48
N ILE A 14 7.40 -17.69 -19.17
CA ILE A 14 7.89 -18.93 -18.53
C ILE A 14 7.07 -20.14 -19.01
N ARG A 15 5.74 -20.06 -18.98
CA ARG A 15 4.86 -21.13 -19.46
C ARG A 15 5.13 -21.48 -20.92
N ASN A 16 5.25 -20.47 -21.78
CA ASN A 16 5.53 -20.68 -23.20
C ASN A 16 6.91 -21.33 -23.39
N LYS A 17 7.93 -20.86 -22.68
CA LYS A 17 9.29 -21.43 -22.74
C LYS A 17 9.31 -22.91 -22.30
N ASN A 18 8.45 -23.27 -21.34
CA ASN A 18 8.33 -24.62 -20.82
C ASN A 18 7.25 -25.46 -21.53
N ASN A 19 6.67 -24.98 -22.64
CA ASN A 19 5.56 -25.65 -23.33
C ASN A 19 4.37 -26.03 -22.42
N GLY A 20 4.10 -25.19 -21.42
CA GLY A 20 3.07 -25.43 -20.40
C GLY A 20 3.41 -26.53 -19.38
N ALA A 21 4.58 -27.16 -19.47
CA ALA A 21 5.01 -28.16 -18.51
C ALA A 21 5.30 -27.51 -17.15
N THR A 22 4.76 -28.12 -16.10
CA THR A 22 5.09 -27.80 -14.70
C THR A 22 6.26 -28.65 -14.24
N LEU A 23 7.15 -28.08 -13.44
CA LEU A 23 8.16 -28.86 -12.72
C LEU A 23 7.46 -29.77 -11.70
N ASP A 24 7.53 -31.08 -11.93
CA ASP A 24 7.20 -32.08 -10.93
C ASP A 24 8.46 -32.39 -10.12
N VAL A 25 8.47 -31.96 -8.86
CA VAL A 25 9.60 -32.16 -7.95
C VAL A 25 9.37 -33.30 -6.98
N GLN A 26 8.26 -34.05 -7.06
CA GLN A 26 8.00 -35.24 -6.22
C GLN A 26 8.26 -35.02 -4.71
N ASN A 27 7.90 -33.84 -4.19
CA ASN A 27 8.16 -33.35 -2.81
C ASN A 27 9.62 -33.06 -2.44
N ASN A 28 10.54 -33.09 -3.39
CA ASN A 28 11.91 -32.64 -3.18
C ASN A 28 11.97 -31.13 -2.92
N LEU A 29 12.93 -30.72 -2.10
CA LEU A 29 13.24 -29.32 -1.90
C LEU A 29 14.05 -28.79 -3.08
N LEU A 30 13.91 -27.50 -3.37
CA LEU A 30 14.68 -26.81 -4.41
C LEU A 30 15.66 -25.85 -3.77
N CYS A 31 16.87 -25.76 -4.32
CA CYS A 31 17.84 -24.72 -4.01
C CYS A 31 18.40 -24.10 -5.29
N PHE A 32 19.10 -22.97 -5.14
CA PHE A 32 19.77 -22.28 -6.25
C PHE A 32 21.28 -22.54 -6.15
N ASN A 33 21.85 -23.13 -7.19
CA ASN A 33 23.28 -23.35 -7.30
C ASN A 33 23.93 -22.08 -7.84
N GLY A 34 24.76 -21.43 -7.01
CA GLY A 34 25.41 -20.16 -7.38
C GLY A 34 26.44 -20.29 -8.51
N ASP A 35 27.03 -21.48 -8.67
CA ASP A 35 28.08 -21.73 -9.67
C ASP A 35 27.48 -22.05 -11.04
N SER A 36 26.49 -22.96 -11.09
CA SER A 36 25.81 -23.28 -12.36
C SER A 36 24.72 -22.29 -12.74
N GLN A 37 24.26 -21.46 -11.79
CA GLN A 37 23.11 -20.56 -11.93
C GLN A 37 21.79 -21.30 -12.23
N GLU A 38 21.65 -22.53 -11.71
CA GLU A 38 20.49 -23.38 -11.94
C GLU A 38 19.70 -23.65 -10.64
N ILE A 39 18.42 -24.00 -10.80
CA ILE A 39 17.61 -24.56 -9.72
C ILE A 39 17.85 -26.06 -9.69
N GLU A 40 18.29 -26.59 -8.56
CA GLU A 40 18.56 -28.02 -8.37
C GLU A 40 17.74 -28.61 -7.21
N ILE A 41 17.65 -29.94 -7.17
CA ILE A 41 17.07 -30.64 -6.02
C ILE A 41 18.06 -30.52 -4.86
N SER A 42 17.58 -30.00 -3.74
CA SER A 42 18.35 -29.92 -2.53
C SER A 42 18.40 -31.29 -1.85
N GLU A 43 19.60 -31.68 -1.42
CA GLU A 43 19.82 -32.86 -0.57
C GLU A 43 19.45 -32.60 0.90
N ASP A 44 19.13 -31.36 1.26
CA ASP A 44 18.76 -31.00 2.63
C ASP A 44 17.43 -31.64 3.06
N THR A 45 17.32 -31.94 4.35
CA THR A 45 16.03 -32.28 4.95
C THR A 45 15.19 -31.02 5.16
N LYS A 46 13.86 -31.17 5.09
CA LYS A 46 12.91 -30.06 5.31
C LYS A 46 13.16 -29.43 6.67
N ARG A 47 13.75 -28.23 6.69
CA ARG A 47 14.00 -27.49 7.91
C ARG A 47 12.69 -26.94 8.45
N ASN A 48 12.34 -27.31 9.67
CA ASN A 48 11.24 -26.67 10.38
C ASN A 48 11.69 -25.30 10.86
N TYR A 49 10.87 -24.27 10.64
CA TYR A 49 11.14 -22.95 11.19
C TYR A 49 10.86 -22.97 12.71
N GLU A 50 11.90 -23.15 13.51
CA GLU A 50 11.86 -23.07 14.98
C GLU A 50 12.01 -21.64 15.52
N GLY A 51 12.05 -20.65 14.62
CA GLY A 51 12.21 -19.25 14.98
C GLY A 51 11.01 -18.69 15.74
N ARG A 52 10.96 -17.35 15.86
CA ARG A 52 10.00 -16.67 16.72
C ARG A 52 8.55 -17.03 16.35
N GLN A 53 7.83 -17.65 17.28
CA GLN A 53 6.42 -18.04 17.14
C GLN A 53 5.45 -16.96 17.63
N GLU A 54 5.96 -15.93 18.31
CA GLU A 54 5.16 -14.85 18.86
C GLU A 54 4.57 -13.97 17.75
N ASN A 55 3.29 -13.61 17.89
CA ASN A 55 2.65 -12.65 17.01
C ASN A 55 3.35 -11.28 17.12
N ILE A 56 3.80 -10.75 15.99
CA ILE A 56 4.40 -9.41 15.93
C ILE A 56 3.33 -8.39 16.32
N ASN A 57 3.57 -7.61 17.39
CA ASN A 57 2.70 -6.50 17.79
C ASN A 57 3.47 -5.17 17.77
N ILE A 58 3.16 -4.32 16.79
CA ILE A 58 3.82 -3.02 16.60
C ILE A 58 3.19 -1.90 17.45
N LEU A 59 1.94 -2.08 17.90
CA LEU A 59 1.16 -1.02 18.55
C LEU A 59 1.84 -0.44 19.81
N PRO A 60 2.36 -1.24 20.77
CA PRO A 60 3.03 -0.68 21.94
C PRO A 60 4.23 0.20 21.59
N ARG A 61 4.99 -0.17 20.55
CA ARG A 61 6.14 0.60 20.09
C ARG A 61 5.72 1.90 19.40
N LEU A 62 4.61 1.86 18.65
CA LEU A 62 3.99 3.02 18.01
C LEU A 62 3.54 4.02 19.07
N LEU A 63 2.74 3.58 20.05
CA LEU A 63 2.20 4.42 21.13
C LEU A 63 3.32 5.09 21.92
N ARG A 64 4.36 4.32 22.31
CA ARG A 64 5.53 4.89 22.99
C ARG A 64 6.18 6.01 22.17
N LYS A 65 6.32 5.86 20.84
CA LYS A 65 6.90 6.92 20.00
C LYS A 65 5.98 8.13 19.89
N PHE A 66 4.68 7.91 19.86
CA PHE A 66 3.68 8.97 19.87
C PHE A 66 3.79 9.81 21.16
N GLU A 67 3.81 9.16 22.32
CA GLU A 67 3.98 9.81 23.64
C GLU A 67 5.31 10.55 23.75
N GLU A 68 6.39 9.97 23.22
CA GLU A 68 7.73 10.58 23.19
C GLU A 68 7.87 11.69 22.12
N ASN A 69 6.82 12.03 21.36
CA ASN A 69 6.84 12.96 20.23
C ASN A 69 7.94 12.66 19.19
N LYS A 70 8.19 11.37 18.91
CA LYS A 70 9.19 10.91 17.94
C LYS A 70 8.53 10.51 16.63
N ALA A 71 9.26 10.59 15.52
CA ALA A 71 8.78 10.07 14.24
C ALA A 71 8.45 8.56 14.33
N PHE A 72 7.29 8.18 13.78
CA PHE A 72 6.77 6.81 13.82
C PHE A 72 6.07 6.36 12.53
N GLU A 73 6.25 7.04 11.40
CA GLU A 73 5.64 6.69 10.09
C GLU A 73 5.84 5.22 9.72
N VAL A 74 7.05 4.67 9.87
CA VAL A 74 7.31 3.24 9.59
C VAL A 74 6.48 2.30 10.49
N HIS A 75 6.21 2.72 11.73
CA HIS A 75 5.39 1.93 12.65
C HIS A 75 3.91 2.04 12.29
N LEU A 76 3.47 3.22 11.85
CA LEU A 76 2.14 3.45 11.30
C LEU A 76 1.93 2.59 10.05
N GLN A 77 2.86 2.61 9.10
CA GLN A 77 2.82 1.75 7.91
C GLN A 77 2.70 0.28 8.30
N ALA A 78 3.56 -0.21 9.21
CA ALA A 78 3.49 -1.59 9.70
C ALA A 78 2.16 -1.92 10.41
N TYR A 79 1.55 -0.97 11.11
CA TYR A 79 0.22 -1.14 11.70
C TYR A 79 -0.85 -1.25 10.60
N ILE A 80 -0.86 -0.34 9.63
CA ILE A 80 -1.83 -0.35 8.53
C ILE A 80 -1.70 -1.65 7.72
N THR A 81 -0.49 -2.01 7.28
CA THR A 81 -0.26 -3.20 6.44
C THR A 81 -0.61 -4.51 7.15
N LYS A 82 -0.43 -4.57 8.48
CA LYS A 82 -0.83 -5.74 9.27
C LYS A 82 -2.35 -5.89 9.41
N ASN A 83 -3.08 -4.78 9.50
CA ASN A 83 -4.50 -4.79 9.87
C ASN A 83 -5.46 -4.60 8.68
N ILE A 84 -4.98 -4.06 7.57
CA ILE A 84 -5.84 -3.81 6.41
C ILE A 84 -6.35 -5.12 5.78
N GLY A 85 -7.65 -5.16 5.48
CA GLY A 85 -8.32 -6.35 4.95
C GLY A 85 -8.58 -7.46 5.96
N THR A 86 -8.26 -7.26 7.25
CA THR A 86 -8.55 -8.23 8.32
C THR A 86 -9.71 -7.72 9.21
N SER A 87 -10.33 -8.58 10.01
CA SER A 87 -11.38 -8.13 10.94
C SER A 87 -10.86 -7.35 12.17
N SER A 88 -9.55 -7.08 12.28
CA SER A 88 -9.00 -6.42 13.47
C SER A 88 -9.26 -4.92 13.53
N ASN A 89 -9.52 -4.27 12.39
CA ASN A 89 -9.88 -2.84 12.35
C ASN A 89 -10.92 -2.56 11.25
N GLU A 90 -12.17 -2.90 11.54
CA GLU A 90 -13.29 -2.75 10.60
C GLU A 90 -13.51 -1.28 10.19
N ASN A 91 -13.33 -0.34 11.12
CA ASN A 91 -13.49 1.08 10.81
C ASN A 91 -12.47 1.54 9.76
N MET A 92 -11.18 1.24 9.95
CA MET A 92 -10.13 1.56 8.98
C MET A 92 -10.40 0.88 7.63
N ASN A 93 -10.83 -0.39 7.63
CA ASN A 93 -11.15 -1.10 6.40
C ASN A 93 -12.35 -0.49 5.67
N ASN A 94 -13.39 -0.07 6.38
CA ASN A 94 -14.52 0.60 5.77
C ASN A 94 -14.11 1.95 5.17
N LEU A 95 -13.20 2.67 5.84
CA LEU A 95 -12.66 3.92 5.33
C LEU A 95 -11.77 3.72 4.10
N ILE A 96 -10.92 2.69 4.04
CA ILE A 96 -9.98 2.51 2.92
C ILE A 96 -10.59 1.70 1.77
N LEU A 97 -11.24 0.58 2.08
CA LEU A 97 -11.72 -0.40 1.09
C LEU A 97 -13.22 -0.30 0.84
N ASN A 98 -14.01 0.20 1.78
CA ASN A 98 -15.48 0.31 1.66
C ASN A 98 -16.16 -0.99 1.17
N GLY A 99 -15.76 -2.13 1.77
CA GLY A 99 -16.26 -3.46 1.43
C GLY A 99 -15.70 -4.07 0.13
N ALA A 100 -14.78 -3.38 -0.56
CA ALA A 100 -14.10 -3.93 -1.72
C ALA A 100 -13.13 -5.07 -1.35
N THR A 101 -12.93 -6.01 -2.28
CA THR A 101 -11.93 -7.06 -2.14
C THR A 101 -10.54 -6.51 -2.39
N LEU A 102 -9.64 -6.71 -1.43
CA LEU A 102 -8.25 -6.24 -1.48
C LEU A 102 -7.37 -7.13 -2.39
N GLU A 103 -6.63 -6.50 -3.29
CA GLU A 103 -5.50 -7.06 -4.03
C GLU A 103 -4.24 -6.23 -3.67
N TRP A 104 -3.32 -6.82 -2.91
CA TRP A 104 -2.13 -6.13 -2.43
C TRP A 104 -1.11 -5.90 -3.56
N LEU A 105 -0.70 -4.66 -3.79
CA LEU A 105 0.33 -4.34 -4.79
C LEU A 105 1.71 -4.14 -4.17
N GLY A 106 1.78 -3.41 -3.06
CA GLY A 106 3.06 -3.26 -2.35
C GLY A 106 3.07 -2.13 -1.32
N ASN A 107 4.06 -2.22 -0.45
CA ASN A 107 4.56 -1.13 0.37
C ASN A 107 5.79 -0.50 -0.29
N GLU A 108 6.06 0.78 -0.01
CA GLU A 108 7.27 1.48 -0.49
C GLU A 108 7.44 1.40 -2.02
N VAL A 109 6.37 1.68 -2.75
CA VAL A 109 6.31 1.50 -4.20
C VAL A 109 7.05 2.62 -4.91
N SER A 110 8.27 2.32 -5.35
CA SER A 110 9.10 3.26 -6.10
C SER A 110 8.46 3.74 -7.40
N CYS A 111 8.27 5.04 -7.50
CA CYS A 111 7.92 5.76 -8.72
C CYS A 111 9.23 6.16 -9.43
N SER A 112 9.40 5.76 -10.69
CA SER A 112 10.69 5.65 -11.39
C SER A 112 11.67 6.84 -11.30
N VAL A 113 11.18 8.08 -11.15
CA VAL A 113 12.02 9.28 -11.15
C VAL A 113 11.94 10.01 -9.80
N GLY A 114 13.10 10.37 -9.24
CA GLY A 114 13.19 11.25 -8.06
C GLY A 114 13.15 10.58 -6.69
N MET A 115 13.41 9.26 -6.59
CA MET A 115 13.43 8.49 -5.33
C MET A 115 12.11 8.51 -4.54
N GLN A 116 11.01 8.85 -5.20
CA GLN A 116 9.71 8.92 -4.54
C GLN A 116 9.06 7.54 -4.50
N LYS A 117 8.35 7.29 -3.39
CA LYS A 117 7.71 6.02 -3.13
C LYS A 117 6.33 6.29 -2.58
N ILE A 118 5.34 5.55 -3.07
CA ILE A 118 4.03 5.51 -2.45
C ILE A 118 4.17 4.59 -1.23
N ASP A 119 3.81 5.08 -0.05
CA ASP A 119 3.98 4.30 1.21
C ASP A 119 3.22 2.97 1.13
N VAL A 120 1.97 3.01 0.67
CA VAL A 120 1.16 1.82 0.43
C VAL A 120 0.36 1.99 -0.86
N LEU A 121 0.48 1.05 -1.78
CA LEU A 121 -0.34 0.99 -2.98
C LEU A 121 -1.19 -0.27 -2.96
N LEU A 122 -2.49 -0.09 -3.11
CA LEU A 122 -3.46 -1.19 -3.14
C LEU A 122 -4.22 -1.18 -4.47
N SER A 123 -4.72 -2.35 -4.84
CA SER A 123 -5.80 -2.52 -5.80
C SER A 123 -7.01 -3.03 -5.03
N ALA A 124 -8.19 -2.50 -5.31
CA ALA A 124 -9.43 -2.93 -4.69
C ALA A 124 -10.49 -3.16 -5.77
N THR A 125 -11.23 -4.26 -5.65
CA THR A 125 -12.28 -4.62 -6.62
C THR A 125 -13.65 -4.64 -5.95
N GLN A 126 -14.60 -3.92 -6.54
CA GLN A 126 -16.01 -3.92 -6.12
C GLN A 126 -16.90 -3.90 -7.37
N ASN A 127 -17.80 -4.88 -7.49
CA ASN A 127 -18.68 -5.01 -8.67
C ASN A 127 -17.92 -4.95 -10.00
N GLU A 128 -16.83 -5.71 -10.11
CA GLU A 128 -15.89 -5.73 -11.27
C GLU A 128 -15.12 -4.43 -11.51
N GLN A 129 -15.49 -3.32 -10.87
CA GLN A 129 -14.74 -2.06 -10.92
C GLN A 129 -13.47 -2.17 -10.08
N LYS A 130 -12.32 -1.96 -10.73
CA LYS A 130 -11.03 -1.88 -10.06
C LYS A 130 -10.72 -0.43 -9.69
N THR A 131 -10.20 -0.22 -8.49
CA THR A 131 -9.71 1.07 -8.01
C THR A 131 -8.30 0.88 -7.45
N LEU A 132 -7.34 1.65 -7.96
CA LEU A 132 -6.03 1.82 -7.34
C LEU A 132 -6.11 2.83 -6.21
N ILE A 133 -5.48 2.49 -5.10
CA ILE A 133 -5.53 3.28 -3.87
C ILE A 133 -4.08 3.59 -3.46
N PRO A 134 -3.48 4.68 -3.97
CA PRO A 134 -2.23 5.19 -3.43
C PRO A 134 -2.50 5.86 -2.08
N ILE A 135 -1.79 5.41 -1.05
CA ILE A 135 -1.90 5.91 0.32
C ILE A 135 -0.57 6.53 0.72
N GLU A 136 -0.60 7.81 1.10
CA GLU A 136 0.50 8.50 1.77
C GLU A 136 0.21 8.56 3.27
N LEU A 137 1.21 8.19 4.08
CA LEU A 137 1.15 8.15 5.53
C LEU A 137 1.97 9.30 6.12
N LYS A 138 1.39 9.97 7.13
CA LYS A 138 2.08 11.01 7.91
C LYS A 138 1.84 10.82 9.40
N CYS A 139 2.90 10.78 10.19
CA CYS A 139 2.77 10.78 11.66
C CYS A 139 2.56 12.18 12.27
N VAL A 140 2.55 13.20 11.41
CA VAL A 140 2.26 14.60 11.71
C VAL A 140 1.04 15.04 10.90
N PRO A 141 0.37 16.16 11.27
CA PRO A 141 -0.69 16.75 10.45
C PRO A 141 -0.25 17.03 9.02
N ALA A 142 -1.19 16.98 8.09
CA ALA A 142 -0.93 17.24 6.68
C ALA A 142 -0.45 18.68 6.42
N ASP A 143 0.32 18.83 5.36
CA ASP A 143 0.77 20.09 4.82
C ASP A 143 0.68 20.09 3.27
N GLU A 144 0.99 21.24 2.67
CA GLU A 144 0.90 21.44 1.22
C GLU A 144 1.86 20.56 0.41
N SER A 145 2.94 20.09 1.02
CA SER A 145 3.91 19.22 0.34
C SER A 145 3.31 17.85 0.01
N ASN A 146 2.33 17.40 0.80
CA ASN A 146 1.63 16.15 0.56
C ASN A 146 0.87 16.16 -0.78
N LEU A 147 0.26 17.28 -1.15
CA LEU A 147 -0.45 17.40 -2.44
C LEU A 147 0.51 17.32 -3.63
N LYS A 148 1.71 17.90 -3.50
CA LYS A 148 2.77 17.77 -4.52
C LYS A 148 3.23 16.33 -4.67
N GLN A 149 3.24 15.54 -3.60
CA GLN A 149 3.55 14.10 -3.66
C GLN A 149 2.45 13.36 -4.45
N PHE A 150 1.18 13.58 -4.11
CA PHE A 150 0.07 12.93 -4.82
C PHE A 150 0.03 13.26 -6.30
N GLN A 151 0.30 14.50 -6.70
CA GLN A 151 0.35 14.87 -8.11
C GLN A 151 1.32 13.97 -8.89
N ARG A 152 2.50 13.71 -8.32
CA ARG A 152 3.52 12.83 -8.94
C ARG A 152 3.10 11.37 -8.92
N TYR A 153 2.42 10.91 -7.87
CA TYR A 153 1.88 9.55 -7.82
C TYR A 153 0.84 9.33 -8.92
N ILE A 154 -0.09 10.28 -9.09
CA ILE A 154 -1.13 10.22 -10.12
C ILE A 154 -0.49 10.22 -11.51
N GLU A 155 0.46 11.12 -11.77
CA GLU A 155 1.18 11.18 -13.04
C GLU A 155 1.90 9.86 -13.36
N TRP A 156 2.60 9.28 -12.39
CA TRP A 156 3.29 8.00 -12.57
C TRP A 156 2.29 6.86 -12.83
N LEU A 157 1.21 6.77 -12.05
CA LEU A 157 0.17 5.76 -12.25
C LEU A 157 -0.46 5.88 -13.65
N ARG A 158 -0.79 7.10 -14.08
CA ARG A 158 -1.36 7.39 -15.39
C ARG A 158 -0.42 7.02 -16.54
N GLN A 159 0.87 7.26 -16.38
CA GLN A 159 1.86 7.01 -17.44
C GLN A 159 2.29 5.53 -17.53
N TYR A 160 2.35 4.83 -16.40
CA TYR A 160 2.97 3.51 -16.33
C TYR A 160 2.01 2.37 -16.00
N TYR A 161 1.13 2.55 -15.01
CA TYR A 161 0.26 1.47 -14.53
C TYR A 161 -1.05 1.39 -15.34
N ILE A 162 -1.80 2.50 -15.39
CA ILE A 162 -3.12 2.58 -16.01
C ILE A 162 -3.16 2.10 -17.47
N PRO A 163 -2.17 2.41 -18.34
CA PRO A 163 -2.19 1.96 -19.74
C PRO A 163 -2.18 0.43 -19.88
N ASN A 164 -1.62 -0.28 -18.90
CA ASN A 164 -1.52 -1.74 -18.91
C ASN A 164 -2.66 -2.41 -18.12
N ARG A 165 -3.29 -1.69 -17.20
CA ARG A 165 -4.37 -2.21 -16.33
C ARG A 165 -5.34 -1.07 -15.99
N PRO A 166 -6.31 -0.76 -16.89
CA PRO A 166 -7.25 0.33 -16.68
C PRO A 166 -8.09 0.15 -15.42
N CYS A 167 -8.20 1.21 -14.62
CA CYS A 167 -8.94 1.25 -13.36
C CYS A 167 -9.10 2.71 -12.87
N ASP A 168 -9.96 2.93 -11.88
CA ASP A 168 -10.04 4.23 -11.21
C ASP A 168 -8.82 4.44 -10.29
N ILE A 169 -8.59 5.70 -9.91
CA ILE A 169 -7.64 6.05 -8.84
C ILE A 169 -8.41 6.72 -7.70
N GLN A 170 -8.19 6.28 -6.46
CA GLN A 170 -8.68 6.91 -5.23
C GLN A 170 -7.48 7.23 -4.33
N PRO A 171 -6.92 8.45 -4.38
CA PRO A 171 -5.84 8.81 -3.49
C PRO A 171 -6.34 8.96 -2.06
N ILE A 172 -5.52 8.53 -1.09
CA ILE A 172 -5.80 8.62 0.34
C ILE A 172 -4.62 9.25 1.06
N LEU A 173 -4.84 10.37 1.73
CA LEU A 173 -3.90 10.90 2.71
C LEU A 173 -4.34 10.44 4.11
N LEU A 174 -3.48 9.69 4.79
CA LEU A 174 -3.68 9.26 6.18
C LEU A 174 -2.69 9.96 7.09
N THR A 175 -3.19 10.84 7.96
CA THR A 175 -2.36 11.78 8.72
C THR A 175 -2.79 11.88 10.19
N ARG A 176 -1.92 12.40 11.06
CA ARG A 176 -2.30 12.67 12.45
C ARG A 176 -3.36 13.77 12.50
N LYS A 177 -4.40 13.57 13.31
CA LYS A 177 -5.44 14.57 13.56
C LYS A 177 -4.83 15.88 14.08
N SER A 178 -5.28 16.99 13.50
CA SER A 178 -5.02 18.35 13.96
C SER A 178 -6.31 18.98 14.46
N ASN A 179 -6.21 19.89 15.43
CA ASN A 179 -7.37 20.62 15.96
C ASN A 179 -7.99 21.54 14.90
N ASN A 180 -7.20 22.05 13.95
CA ASN A 180 -7.67 22.87 12.83
C ASN A 180 -6.86 22.56 11.58
N LEU A 181 -7.54 22.24 10.47
CA LEU A 181 -6.96 22.38 9.14
C LEU A 181 -7.09 23.85 8.73
N THR A 182 -6.04 24.42 8.15
CA THR A 182 -6.08 25.81 7.69
C THR A 182 -6.96 25.93 6.46
N ASP A 183 -7.67 27.05 6.32
CA ASP A 183 -8.45 27.34 5.10
C ASP A 183 -7.59 27.27 3.84
N SER A 184 -6.31 27.64 3.94
CA SER A 184 -5.31 27.49 2.87
C SER A 184 -5.18 26.05 2.40
N LEU A 185 -4.99 25.10 3.34
CA LEU A 185 -4.85 23.69 3.00
C LEU A 185 -6.16 23.12 2.45
N ILE A 186 -7.31 23.53 2.99
CA ILE A 186 -8.62 23.14 2.48
C ILE A 186 -8.79 23.59 1.03
N ASN A 187 -8.45 24.84 0.71
CA ASN A 187 -8.51 25.37 -0.64
C ASN A 187 -7.56 24.62 -1.58
N LEU A 188 -6.33 24.34 -1.15
CA LEU A 188 -5.39 23.56 -1.95
C LEU A 188 -5.88 22.13 -2.23
N ILE A 189 -6.56 21.50 -1.27
CA ILE A 189 -7.21 20.19 -1.49
C ILE A 189 -8.33 20.31 -2.52
N LYS A 190 -9.12 21.39 -2.48
CA LYS A 190 -10.17 21.65 -3.48
C LYS A 190 -9.57 21.85 -4.87
N ASP A 191 -8.53 22.67 -4.99
CA ASP A 191 -7.82 22.92 -6.24
C ASP A 191 -7.23 21.63 -6.80
N PHE A 192 -6.55 20.83 -5.97
CA PHE A 192 -6.02 19.53 -6.36
C PHE A 192 -7.10 18.59 -6.90
N ASN A 193 -8.28 18.55 -6.26
CA ASN A 193 -9.39 17.71 -6.70
C ASN A 193 -9.97 18.19 -8.04
N GLU A 194 -10.07 19.50 -8.24
CA GLU A 194 -10.56 20.07 -9.50
C GLU A 194 -9.59 19.81 -10.66
N ASP A 195 -8.29 20.00 -10.42
CA ASP A 195 -7.23 19.77 -11.39
C ASP A 195 -7.16 18.30 -11.82
N ASN A 196 -7.39 17.36 -10.89
CA ASN A 196 -7.29 15.92 -11.13
C ASN A 196 -8.64 15.21 -11.34
N LYS A 197 -9.75 15.94 -11.51
CA LYS A 197 -11.11 15.36 -11.59
C LYS A 197 -11.32 14.34 -12.71
N HIS A 198 -10.48 14.37 -13.73
CA HIS A 198 -10.51 13.44 -14.86
C HIS A 198 -9.55 12.25 -14.69
N ASP A 199 -8.59 12.36 -13.78
CA ASP A 199 -7.55 11.35 -13.56
C ASP A 199 -7.82 10.51 -12.30
N CYS A 200 -8.45 11.08 -11.28
CA CYS A 200 -8.78 10.38 -10.05
C CYS A 200 -10.05 10.89 -9.36
N LYS A 201 -10.54 10.11 -8.40
CA LYS A 201 -11.55 10.55 -7.42
C LYS A 201 -10.94 11.60 -6.48
N ASN A 202 -11.79 12.40 -5.83
CA ASN A 202 -11.34 13.37 -4.84
C ASN A 202 -10.45 12.72 -3.78
N LEU A 203 -9.39 13.41 -3.37
CA LEU A 203 -8.51 13.01 -2.28
C LEU A 203 -9.33 12.68 -1.03
N LYS A 204 -9.23 11.43 -0.58
CA LYS A 204 -9.81 11.00 0.68
C LYS A 204 -8.85 11.36 1.81
N PHE A 205 -9.34 12.16 2.75
CA PHE A 205 -8.54 12.64 3.87
C PHE A 205 -8.94 11.89 5.13
N ILE A 206 -8.11 10.94 5.54
CA ILE A 206 -8.30 10.14 6.75
C ILE A 206 -7.36 10.70 7.82
N VAL A 207 -7.89 10.98 9.00
CA VAL A 207 -7.07 11.33 10.15
C VAL A 207 -7.13 10.26 11.21
N PHE A 208 -6.06 10.15 11.98
CA PHE A 208 -6.03 9.29 13.15
C PHE A 208 -5.63 10.06 14.41
N ASP A 209 -6.14 9.58 15.54
CA ASP A 209 -5.67 9.94 16.87
C ASP A 209 -5.52 8.70 17.75
N VAL A 210 -4.79 8.87 18.86
CA VAL A 210 -4.64 7.84 19.88
C VAL A 210 -5.72 8.06 20.93
N ARG A 211 -6.59 7.08 21.13
CA ARG A 211 -7.58 7.06 22.22
C ARG A 211 -7.57 5.68 22.85
N SER A 212 -7.64 5.62 24.18
CA SER A 212 -7.75 4.34 24.91
C SER A 212 -6.70 3.29 24.47
N ASP A 213 -5.44 3.72 24.29
CA ASP A 213 -4.32 2.88 23.85
C ASP A 213 -4.48 2.21 22.47
N ASP A 214 -5.29 2.78 21.57
CA ASP A 214 -5.40 2.33 20.18
C ASP A 214 -5.50 3.52 19.20
N LEU A 215 -5.37 3.21 17.91
CA LEU A 215 -5.55 4.15 16.81
C LEU A 215 -7.01 4.20 16.37
N HIS A 216 -7.58 5.39 16.41
CA HIS A 216 -8.92 5.66 15.90
C HIS A 216 -8.82 6.45 14.60
N PHE A 217 -9.60 6.06 13.60
CA PHE A 217 -9.59 6.67 12.28
C PHE A 217 -10.92 7.38 12.00
N GLU A 218 -10.85 8.51 11.32
CA GLU A 218 -12.03 9.24 10.84
C GLU A 218 -11.74 9.88 9.49
N GLU A 219 -12.74 9.96 8.62
CA GLU A 219 -12.65 10.71 7.37
C GLU A 219 -13.08 12.16 7.60
N LEU A 220 -12.24 13.10 7.18
CA LEU A 220 -12.59 14.50 7.13
C LEU A 220 -13.20 14.83 5.77
N LYS A 221 -14.42 15.37 5.80
CA LYS A 221 -15.13 15.81 4.61
C LYS A 221 -15.06 17.32 4.51
N PHE A 222 -14.54 17.81 3.39
CA PHE A 222 -14.58 19.22 3.07
C PHE A 222 -15.88 19.50 2.31
N GLY A 223 -16.68 20.45 2.80
CA GLY A 223 -17.89 20.89 2.11
C GLY A 223 -17.55 21.35 0.69
N ARG A 224 -18.40 21.00 -0.28
CA ARG A 224 -18.29 21.49 -1.66
C ARG A 224 -18.26 23.02 -1.65
#